data_AF-A0A962UI31-F1
#
_entry.id   AF-A0A962UI31-F1
#
_cell.length_a   1.000
_cell.length_b   1.000
_cell.length_c   1.000
_cell.angle_alpha   90.00
_cell.angle_beta   90.00
_cell.angle_gamma   90.00
#
_symmetry.space_group_name_H-M   'P 1'
#
loop_
_entity.id
_entity.type
_entity.pdbx_description
1 polymer ?
#
loop_
_entity_poly.entity_id
_entity_poly.type
_entity_poly.pdbx_seq_one_letter_code
_entity_poly.pdbx_strand_id
1 'polypeptide(L)' 'MLTAPHLFSRRRYWAARFGIAPFLPMSRAEMDTLDWDSCDIILITGDAYVDHP' A
#
# COMPACT_ATOMS: atom_id res chain seq x y z
N MET A 1 31.51 -16.07 -7.21
CA MET A 1 30.28 -15.43 -7.70
C MET A 1 29.39 -15.16 -6.51
N LEU A 2 28.92 -13.93 -6.30
CA LEU A 2 27.90 -13.64 -5.29
C LEU A 2 26.54 -14.06 -5.86
N THR A 3 25.88 -15.02 -5.22
CA THR A 3 24.53 -15.45 -5.59
C THR A 3 23.53 -14.39 -5.12
N ALA A 4 22.53 -14.08 -5.96
CA ALA A 4 21.48 -13.14 -5.58
C ALA A 4 20.75 -13.66 -4.32
N PRO A 5 20.48 -12.80 -3.34
CA PRO A 5 19.66 -13.19 -2.19
C PRO A 5 18.27 -13.63 -2.64
N HIS A 6 17.69 -14.61 -1.95
CA HIS A 6 16.30 -15.00 -2.17
C HIS A 6 15.36 -13.80 -1.94
N LEU A 7 14.30 -13.67 -2.75
CA LEU A 7 13.38 -12.51 -2.72
C LEU A 7 12.84 -12.24 -1.32
N PHE A 8 12.54 -13.29 -0.56
CA PHE A 8 11.97 -13.21 0.78
C PHE A 8 13.01 -13.34 1.91
N SER A 9 14.29 -13.14 1.62
CA SER A 9 15.37 -13.20 2.63
C SER A 9 15.50 -11.95 3.49
N ARG A 10 14.92 -10.82 3.05
CA ARG A 10 14.96 -9.56 3.80
C ARG A 10 13.97 -9.57 4.95
N ARG A 11 14.32 -8.90 6.05
CA ARG A 11 13.38 -8.67 7.16
C ARG A 11 12.16 -7.93 6.63
N ARG A 12 10.97 -8.41 6.98
CA ARG A 12 9.71 -7.74 6.64
C ARG A 12 9.70 -6.31 7.19
N TYR A 13 9.01 -5.42 6.48
CA TYR A 13 8.73 -4.06 6.94
C TYR A 13 8.04 -4.08 8.31
N TRP A 14 8.33 -3.09 9.17
CA TRP A 14 7.90 -3.09 10.58
C TRP A 14 6.37 -3.16 10.75
N ALA A 15 5.64 -2.59 9.79
CA ALA A 15 4.18 -2.55 9.80
C ALA A 15 3.53 -3.86 9.33
N ALA A 16 4.31 -4.83 8.84
CA ALA A 16 3.77 -6.14 8.43
C ALA A 16 3.05 -6.90 9.57
N ARG A 17 3.28 -6.49 10.83
CA ARG A 17 2.60 -7.03 12.01
C ARG A 17 1.13 -6.61 12.13
N PHE A 18 0.73 -5.51 11.50
CA PHE A 18 -0.63 -4.96 11.58
C PHE A 18 -1.59 -5.61 10.57
N GLY A 19 -1.09 -6.50 9.72
CA GLY A 19 -1.88 -7.15 8.69
C GLY A 19 -2.14 -6.23 7.49
N ILE A 20 -3.16 -6.58 6.71
CA ILE A 20 -3.56 -5.85 5.50
C ILE A 20 -4.70 -4.91 5.90
N ALA A 21 -4.66 -3.66 5.41
CA ALA A 21 -5.76 -2.72 5.63
C ALA A 21 -7.07 -3.26 5.00
N PRO A 22 -8.24 -3.05 5.65
CA PRO A 22 -9.52 -3.53 5.15
C PRO A 22 -9.94 -2.86 3.83
N PHE A 23 -9.39 -1.69 3.51
CA PHE A 23 -9.61 -0.97 2.25
C PHE A 23 -8.39 -0.07 1.93
N LEU A 24 -8.30 0.38 0.68
CA LEU A 24 -7.34 1.38 0.24
C LEU A 24 -7.92 2.77 0.49
N PRO A 25 -7.33 3.62 1.36
CA PRO A 25 -7.86 4.94 1.63
C PRO A 25 -7.77 5.82 0.37
N MET A 26 -8.84 6.56 0.09
CA MET A 26 -8.92 7.54 -1.01
C MET A 26 -9.00 8.97 -0.48
N SER A 27 -9.08 9.15 0.84
CA SER A 27 -9.17 10.45 1.52
C SER A 27 -8.38 10.47 2.83
N ARG A 28 -8.10 11.68 3.35
CA ARG A 28 -7.44 11.86 4.66
C ARG A 28 -8.28 11.28 5.81
N ALA A 29 -9.60 11.48 5.80
CA ALA A 29 -10.47 10.98 6.85
C ALA A 29 -10.48 9.44 6.94
N GLU A 30 -10.37 8.77 5.78
CA GLU A 30 -10.19 7.32 5.71
C GLU A 30 -8.83 6.87 6.23
N MET A 31 -7.76 7.63 5.96
CA MET A 31 -6.44 7.38 6.57
C MET A 31 -6.50 7.50 8.10
N ASP A 32 -7.18 8.52 8.62
CA ASP A 32 -7.35 8.70 10.07
C ASP A 32 -8.13 7.51 10.68
N THR A 33 -9.12 6.96 9.95
CA THR A 33 -9.86 5.75 10.37
C THR A 33 -8.97 4.50 10.42
N LEU A 34 -7.95 4.44 9.57
CA LEU A 34 -6.96 3.36 9.54
C LEU A 34 -5.77 3.60 10.49
N ASP A 35 -5.73 4.76 11.18
CA ASP A 35 -4.58 5.22 11.99
C ASP A 35 -3.30 5.37 11.15
N TRP A 36 -3.43 5.87 9.92
CA TRP A 36 -2.32 6.11 8.99
C TRP A 36 -1.93 7.59 8.98
N ASP A 37 -0.68 7.88 9.33
CA ASP A 37 -0.15 9.26 9.33
C ASP A 37 0.12 9.79 7.90
N SER A 38 0.46 8.89 6.97
CA SER A 38 0.94 9.23 5.63
C SER A 38 0.75 8.07 4.64
N CYS A 39 0.81 8.38 3.34
CA CYS A 39 0.83 7.37 2.28
C CYS A 39 2.28 7.07 1.90
N ASP A 40 2.70 5.80 1.96
CA ASP A 40 4.01 5.37 1.45
C ASP A 40 4.06 5.37 -0.09
N ILE A 41 2.95 5.00 -0.75
CA ILE A 41 2.82 4.89 -2.21
C ILE A 41 1.46 5.44 -2.62
N ILE A 42 1.44 6.32 -3.63
CA ILE A 42 0.22 6.81 -4.28
C ILE A 42 0.21 6.26 -5.70
N LEU A 43 -0.85 5.52 -6.03
CA LEU A 43 -1.09 5.05 -7.40
C LEU A 43 -1.98 6.07 -8.11
N ILE A 44 -1.42 6.76 -9.09
CA ILE A 44 -2.19 7.63 -9.98
C ILE A 44 -2.38 6.87 -11.30
N THR A 45 -3.60 6.46 -11.60
CA THR A 45 -3.93 5.81 -12.88
C THR A 45 -4.57 6.83 -13.83
N GLY A 46 -4.24 6.74 -15.12
CA GLY A 46 -4.65 7.70 -16.15
C GLY A 46 -5.89 7.34 -16.94
N ASP A 47 -6.59 6.25 -16.57
CA ASP A 47 -7.74 5.71 -17.31
C ASP A 47 -8.92 5.42 -16.39
N ALA A 48 -9.36 6.43 -15.64
CA ALA A 48 -10.66 6.38 -14.97
C ALA A 48 -11.78 6.56 -16.02
N TYR A 49 -11.98 5.58 -16.89
CA TYR A 49 -13.26 5.42 -17.59
C TYR A 49 -14.21 4.73 -16.61
N VAL A 50 -14.99 5.55 -15.90
CA VAL A 50 -16.27 5.09 -15.37
C VAL A 50 -17.20 5.14 -16.57
N ASP A 51 -17.48 4.00 -17.20
CA ASP A 51 -18.52 3.95 -18.22
C ASP A 51 -19.80 4.53 -17.61
N HIS A 52 -20.31 5.58 -18.25
CA HIS A 52 -21.54 6.29 -17.90
C HIS A 52 -22.74 5.56 -18.51
N PRO A 53 -23.75 5.28 -17.69
CA PRO A 53 -25.07 5.88 -17.90
C PRO A 53 -25.46 6.87 -16.80
#